data_AF-A0A6S5C197-F1
#
_entry.id   AF-A0A6S5C197-F1
#
_cell.length_a   1.000
_cell.length_b   1.000
_cell.length_c   1.000
_cell.angle_alpha   90.00
_cell.angle_beta   90.00
_cell.angle_gamma   90.00
#
_symmetry.space_group_name_H-M   'P 1'
#
loop_
_entity.id
_entity.type
_entity.pdbx_description
1 polymer ?
#
loop_
_entity_poly.entity_id
_entity_poly.type
_entity_poly.pdbx_seq_one_letter_code
_entity_poly.pdbx_strand_id
1 'polypeptide(L)'
;MKDTADLGTVDMFGVKRRRGRPKTGGAKSGAERQAAYRAKQQGISVTVTINRAHLDGLSAQLQAIRDGGSAVVLTPEQAGEILAAIRTAERGQLRG
;
A
#
# COMPACT_ATOMS: atom_id res chain seq x y z
N MET A 1 -47.98 -21.39 12.78
CA MET A 1 -46.84 -21.95 12.01
C MET A 1 -46.74 -21.11 10.74
N LYS A 2 -45.60 -20.46 10.47
CA LYS A 2 -45.44 -19.67 9.23
C LYS A 2 -45.08 -20.63 8.10
N ASP A 3 -45.83 -20.55 7.01
CA ASP A 3 -45.59 -21.35 5.82
C ASP A 3 -44.25 -20.93 5.18
N THR A 4 -43.40 -21.91 4.90
CA THR A 4 -42.04 -21.69 4.38
C THR A 4 -42.03 -21.51 2.86
N ALA A 5 -43.14 -21.82 2.20
CA ALA A 5 -43.32 -21.71 0.74
C ALA A 5 -43.96 -20.38 0.30
N ASP A 6 -44.35 -19.52 1.24
CA ASP A 6 -44.92 -18.20 0.96
C ASP A 6 -43.82 -17.19 0.57
N LEU A 7 -43.46 -17.21 -0.70
CA LEU A 7 -42.49 -16.29 -1.32
C LEU A 7 -43.08 -14.89 -1.58
N GLY A 8 -44.41 -14.72 -1.49
CA GLY A 8 -45.09 -13.46 -1.79
C GLY A 8 -45.08 -12.48 -0.61
N THR A 9 -45.25 -12.99 0.62
CA THR A 9 -45.28 -12.15 1.83
C THR A 9 -43.90 -11.55 2.18
N VAL A 10 -42.81 -12.11 1.66
CA VAL A 10 -41.44 -11.61 1.91
C VAL A 10 -41.15 -10.32 1.13
N ASP A 11 -41.87 -10.06 0.03
CA ASP A 11 -41.71 -8.84 -0.77
C ASP A 11 -42.52 -7.65 -0.20
N MET A 12 -43.61 -7.94 0.52
CA MET A 12 -44.46 -6.94 1.20
C MET A 12 -43.78 -6.34 2.44
N PHE A 13 -42.90 -7.08 3.10
CA PHE A 13 -42.10 -6.61 4.22
C PHE A 13 -40.63 -6.59 3.80
N GLY A 14 -40.21 -5.48 3.20
CA GLY A 14 -38.84 -5.29 2.69
C GLY A 14 -37.80 -5.97 3.58
N VAL A 15 -37.09 -6.95 3.02
CA VAL A 15 -36.14 -7.83 3.73
C VAL A 15 -35.30 -7.01 4.71
N LYS A 16 -35.45 -7.29 6.01
CA LYS A 16 -34.78 -6.55 7.09
C LYS A 16 -33.27 -6.56 6.82
N ARG A 17 -32.75 -5.43 6.34
CA ARG A 17 -31.34 -5.30 6.00
C ARG A 17 -30.51 -5.45 7.26
N ARG A 18 -29.58 -6.41 7.27
CA ARG A 18 -28.49 -6.37 8.23
C ARG A 18 -27.64 -5.14 7.93
N ARG A 19 -27.40 -4.29 8.94
CA ARG A 19 -26.48 -3.15 8.82
C ARG A 19 -25.15 -3.66 8.22
N GLY A 20 -24.66 -2.96 7.19
CA GLY A 20 -23.44 -3.33 6.49
C GLY A 20 -23.58 -4.25 5.28
N ARG A 21 -24.78 -4.77 4.95
CA ARG A 21 -24.98 -5.54 3.71
C ARG A 21 -25.14 -4.58 2.51
N PRO A 22 -24.20 -4.52 1.57
CA PRO A 22 -24.34 -3.65 0.39
C PRO A 22 -25.53 -4.11 -0.47
N LYS A 23 -26.25 -3.17 -1.09
CA LYS A 23 -27.46 -3.43 -1.90
C LYS A 23 -27.15 -4.03 -3.29
N THR A 24 -25.89 -4.03 -3.72
CA THR A 24 -25.49 -4.35 -5.09
C THR A 24 -24.57 -5.56 -5.13
N GLY A 25 -24.81 -6.49 -6.07
CA GLY A 25 -24.02 -7.72 -6.27
C GLY A 25 -22.56 -7.50 -6.66
N GLY A 26 -22.13 -6.24 -6.87
CA GLY A 26 -20.74 -5.86 -7.18
C GLY A 26 -20.01 -5.16 -6.04
N ALA A 27 -20.56 -5.14 -4.83
CA ALA A 27 -19.90 -4.47 -3.71
C ALA A 27 -18.73 -5.29 -3.17
N LYS A 28 -17.51 -4.77 -3.35
CA LYS A 28 -16.29 -5.41 -2.84
C LYS A 28 -16.34 -5.56 -1.32
N SER A 29 -15.97 -6.75 -0.85
CA SER A 29 -15.74 -7.01 0.58
C SER A 29 -14.61 -6.12 1.12
N GLY A 30 -14.52 -5.95 2.44
CA GLY A 30 -13.43 -5.19 3.06
C GLY A 30 -12.05 -5.77 2.72
N ALA A 31 -11.95 -7.11 2.66
CA ALA A 31 -10.74 -7.83 2.29
C ALA A 31 -10.33 -7.56 0.84
N GLU A 32 -11.27 -7.61 -0.11
CA GLU A 32 -11.00 -7.30 -1.51
C GLU A 32 -10.50 -5.88 -1.74
N ARG A 33 -11.03 -4.91 -0.98
CA ARG A 33 -10.55 -3.52 -1.05
C ARG A 33 -9.11 -3.41 -0.55
N GLN A 34 -8.78 -4.08 0.57
CA GLN A 34 -7.42 -4.07 1.08
C GLN A 34 -6.44 -4.77 0.12
N ALA A 35 -6.83 -5.89 -0.49
CA ALA A 35 -6.01 -6.57 -1.50
C ALA A 35 -5.77 -5.68 -2.72
N ALA A 36 -6.81 -5.04 -3.25
CA ALA A 36 -6.68 -4.10 -4.36
C ALA A 36 -5.80 -2.90 -4.01
N TYR A 37 -5.88 -2.39 -2.78
CA TYR A 37 -5.01 -1.33 -2.31
C TYR A 37 -3.54 -1.76 -2.26
N ARG A 38 -3.24 -2.94 -1.71
CA ARG A 38 -1.87 -3.47 -1.66
C ARG A 38 -1.29 -3.68 -3.06
N ALA A 39 -2.07 -4.24 -3.98
CA ALA A 39 -1.66 -4.41 -5.37
C ALA A 39 -1.37 -3.06 -6.04
N LYS A 40 -2.20 -2.03 -5.80
CA LYS A 40 -1.95 -0.68 -6.29
C LYS A 40 -0.65 -0.10 -5.73
N GLN A 41 -0.38 -0.30 -4.43
CA GLN A 41 0.83 0.21 -3.80
C GLN A 41 2.10 -0.44 -4.37
N GLN A 42 2.07 -1.74 -4.68
CA GLN A 42 3.19 -2.43 -5.33
C GLN A 42 3.52 -1.87 -6.72
N GLY A 43 2.53 -1.36 -7.45
CA GLY A 43 2.75 -0.72 -8.76
C GLY A 43 3.30 0.71 -8.71
N ILE A 44 3.23 1.38 -7.56
CA ILE A 44 3.57 2.81 -7.42
C ILE A 44 4.79 3.03 -6.51
N SER A 45 5.05 2.11 -5.59
CA SER A 45 6.05 2.27 -4.54
C SER A 45 7.07 1.13 -4.55
N VAL A 46 8.32 1.48 -4.21
CA VAL A 46 9.39 0.54 -3.91
C VAL A 46 9.77 0.73 -2.45
N THR A 47 9.80 -0.36 -1.69
CA THR A 47 10.21 -0.33 -0.28
C THR A 47 11.70 -0.64 -0.17
N VAL A 48 12.49 0.28 0.37
CA VAL A 48 13.93 0.10 0.56
C VAL A 48 14.24 0.05 2.05
N THR A 49 14.93 -1.01 2.49
CA THR A 49 15.42 -1.13 3.86
C THR A 49 16.83 -0.56 3.93
N ILE A 50 17.04 0.48 4.74
CA ILE A 50 18.32 1.18 4.91
C ILE A 50 18.70 1.15 6.39
N ASN A 51 20.00 1.08 6.69
CA ASN A 51 20.47 1.19 8.06
C ASN A 51 20.08 2.55 8.65
N ARG A 52 19.53 2.53 9.87
CA ARG A 52 19.09 3.73 10.60
C ARG A 52 20.18 4.79 10.72
N ALA A 53 21.45 4.39 10.88
CA ALA A 53 22.57 5.31 11.00
C ALA A 53 22.81 6.16 9.74
N HIS A 54 22.35 5.70 8.57
CA HIS A 54 22.52 6.43 7.30
C HIS A 54 21.34 7.33 6.95
N LEU A 55 20.24 7.27 7.71
CA LEU A 55 19.01 8.00 7.39
C LEU A 55 19.22 9.51 7.48
N ASP A 56 19.86 9.98 8.55
CA ASP A 56 20.10 11.41 8.75
C ASP A 56 21.04 11.97 7.69
N GLY A 57 22.12 11.23 7.37
CA GLY A 57 23.07 11.60 6.32
C GLY A 57 22.43 11.64 4.93
N LEU A 58 21.58 10.66 4.61
CA LEU A 58 20.82 10.63 3.36
C LEU A 58 19.85 11.81 3.26
N SER A 59 19.13 12.12 4.33
CA SER A 59 18.20 13.26 4.35
C SER A 59 18.94 14.58 4.15
N ALA A 60 20.07 14.77 4.83
CA ALA A 60 20.89 15.97 4.70
C ALA A 60 21.49 16.10 3.29
N GLN A 61 21.96 15.00 2.70
CA GLN A 61 22.46 15.00 1.32
C GLN A 61 21.38 15.40 0.31
N LEU A 62 20.18 14.84 0.44
CA LEU A 62 19.05 15.16 -0.45
C LEU A 62 18.59 16.61 -0.28
N GLN A 63 18.62 17.12 0.96
CA GLN A 63 18.32 18.52 1.23
C GLN A 63 19.36 19.46 0.60
N ALA A 64 20.65 19.15 0.76
CA ALA A 64 21.72 19.94 0.15
C ALA A 64 21.55 20.02 -1.38
N ILE A 65 21.27 18.90 -2.04
CA ILE A 65 21.01 18.86 -3.49
C ILE A 65 19.78 19.70 -3.86
N ARG A 66 18.67 19.56 -3.12
CA ARG A 66 17.44 20.33 -3.36
C ARG A 66 17.68 21.84 -3.27
N ASP A 67 18.49 22.25 -2.30
CA ASP A 67 18.78 23.66 -2.03
C ASP A 67 19.92 24.19 -2.95
N GLY A 68 20.39 23.39 -3.92
CA GLY A 68 21.41 23.76 -4.90
C GLY A 68 22.85 23.68 -4.38
N GLY A 69 23.05 23.12 -3.19
CA GLY A 69 24.35 22.92 -2.57
C GLY A 69 25.09 21.70 -3.13
N SER A 70 26.40 21.82 -3.25
CA SER A 70 27.32 20.75 -3.64
C SER A 70 27.96 20.04 -2.43
N ALA A 71 27.46 20.29 -1.22
CA ALA A 71 27.99 19.68 -0.01
C ALA A 71 27.83 18.16 -0.05
N VAL A 72 28.95 17.45 0.10
CA VAL A 72 28.99 16.00 0.25
C VAL A 72 28.91 15.70 1.75
N VAL A 73 27.75 15.23 2.19
CA VAL A 73 27.44 14.93 3.60
C VAL A 73 27.65 13.45 3.91
N LEU A 74 27.45 12.57 2.93
CA LEU A 74 27.67 11.12 3.06
C LEU A 74 29.11 10.74 2.70
N THR A 75 29.70 9.80 3.43
CA THR A 75 30.95 9.18 2.98
C THR A 75 30.71 8.28 1.76
N PRO A 76 31.72 8.01 0.92
CA PRO A 76 31.59 7.12 -0.22
C PRO A 76 31.08 5.72 0.16
N GLU A 77 31.51 5.19 1.30
CA GLU A 77 31.12 3.88 1.81
C GLU A 77 29.62 3.88 2.16
N GLN A 78 29.16 4.87 2.92
CA GLN A 78 27.74 5.02 3.29
C GLN A 78 26.86 5.18 2.05
N ALA A 79 27.29 5.98 1.08
CA ALA A 79 26.59 6.14 -0.20
C ALA A 79 26.53 4.82 -0.97
N GLY A 80 27.63 4.05 -0.96
CA GLY A 80 27.69 2.72 -1.57
C GLY A 80 26.71 1.72 -0.94
N GLU A 81 26.62 1.69 0.39
CA GLU A 81 25.68 0.84 1.12
C GLU A 81 24.22 1.20 0.83
N ILE A 82 23.88 2.49 0.83
CA ILE A 82 22.54 2.96 0.48
C ILE A 82 22.20 2.58 -0.97
N LEU A 83 23.15 2.78 -1.90
CA LEU A 83 22.95 2.43 -3.30
C LEU A 83 22.74 0.92 -3.49
N ALA A 84 23.51 0.10 -2.78
CA ALA A 84 23.34 -1.36 -2.80
C ALA A 84 21.95 -1.78 -2.30
N ALA A 85 21.45 -1.15 -1.23
CA ALA A 85 20.11 -1.38 -0.70
C ALA A 85 19.03 -1.03 -1.73
N ILE A 86 19.14 0.13 -2.39
CA ILE A 86 18.21 0.56 -3.45
C ILE A 86 18.24 -0.45 -4.61
N ARG A 87 19.42 -0.85 -5.08
CA ARG A 87 19.56 -1.81 -6.19
C ARG A 87 19.01 -3.20 -5.86
N THR A 88 19.11 -3.61 -4.60
CA THR A 88 18.56 -4.88 -4.13
C THR A 88 17.04 -4.84 -4.13
N ALA A 89 16.45 -3.76 -3.62
CA ALA A 89 15.01 -3.54 -3.65
C ALA A 89 14.47 -3.42 -5.08
N GLU A 90 15.17 -2.68 -5.96
CA GLU A 90 14.83 -2.55 -7.38
C GLU A 90 14.76 -3.92 -8.06
N ARG A 91 15.80 -4.75 -7.89
CA ARG A 91 15.85 -6.08 -8.48
C ARG A 91 14.71 -6.97 -7.96
N GLY A 92 14.55 -7.06 -6.64
CA GLY A 92 13.56 -7.96 -6.04
C GLY A 92 12.10 -7.54 -6.24
N GLN A 93 11.81 -6.24 -6.41
CA GLN A 93 10.43 -5.76 -6.50
C GLN A 93 9.99 -5.39 -7.92
N LEU A 94 10.92 -4.95 -8.78
CA LEU A 94 10.56 -4.49 -10.13
C LEU A 94 10.98 -5.44 -11.24
N ARG A 95 12.04 -6.24 -11.05
CA ARG A 95 12.62 -7.05 -12.13
C ARG A 95 12.34 -8.54 -12.02
N GLY A 96 11.93 -9.04 -10.85
CA GLY A 96 11.61 -10.45 -10.62
C GLY A 96 12.86 -11.30 -10.48
#